data_AF-A0A1A3L056-F1
#
_entry.id   AF-A0A1A3L056-F1
#
_cell.length_a   1.000
_cell.length_b   1.000
_cell.length_c   1.000
_cell.angle_alpha   90.00
_cell.angle_beta   90.00
_cell.angle_gamma   90.00
#
_symmetry.space_group_name_H-M   'P 1'
#
loop_
_entity.id
_entity.type
_entity.pdbx_description
1 polymer ?
#
loop_
_entity_poly.entity_id
_entity_poly.type
_entity_poly.pdbx_seq_one_letter_code
_entity_poly.pdbx_strand_id
1 'polypeptide(L)'
;MNWYTGNATYDTIVTIGLAIAALVIIGGLFRQSPYGRFGATARGVNLNPKLGWWLMEIPATVVFGIFYLIGPCRFDATPLVLAAIWLMHYGNRGWFFPLSIRQVPGKRGSFNIVVLAFGMVITTMHGYLNGAFFSHDYKHQYTVGWLTDPRFLAGLVVYLGGFILLVRSESIVRNLREKANPGATEYKIPYGAGFRFVTSPAYLGELIAWAGFALLTWSLAGVIILLITAGNLVPRAFATHKWYQDKFPDYPPERKALIPGLI
;
A
#
# COMPACT_ATOMS: atom_id res chain seq x y z
N MET A 1 -23.64 -7.00 -15.48
CA MET A 1 -22.69 -7.72 -14.60
C MET A 1 -23.05 -7.41 -13.16
N ASN A 2 -23.36 -8.43 -12.35
CA ASN A 2 -23.48 -8.23 -10.90
C ASN A 2 -22.08 -8.25 -10.29
N TRP A 3 -21.71 -7.19 -9.57
CA TRP A 3 -20.38 -7.07 -8.97
C TRP A 3 -20.29 -7.75 -7.61
N TYR A 4 -21.40 -7.81 -6.89
CA TYR A 4 -21.53 -8.54 -5.63
C TYR A 4 -21.55 -10.06 -5.84
N THR A 5 -21.25 -10.79 -4.78
CA THR A 5 -21.01 -12.23 -4.79
C THR A 5 -22.27 -13.05 -4.50
N GLY A 6 -23.29 -12.44 -3.91
CA GLY A 6 -24.46 -13.14 -3.37
C GLY A 6 -24.22 -13.70 -1.95
N ASN A 7 -22.98 -13.64 -1.43
CA ASN A 7 -22.69 -13.98 -0.04
C ASN A 7 -22.93 -12.74 0.84
N ALA A 8 -23.96 -12.79 1.68
CA ALA A 8 -24.40 -11.65 2.49
C ALA A 8 -23.29 -11.07 3.39
N THR A 9 -22.48 -11.91 4.03
CA THR A 9 -21.39 -11.45 4.90
C THR A 9 -20.30 -10.75 4.10
N TYR A 10 -19.83 -11.40 3.02
CA TYR A 10 -18.80 -10.85 2.16
C TYR A 10 -19.24 -9.53 1.53
N ASP A 11 -20.45 -9.49 0.98
CA ASP A 11 -21.02 -8.33 0.29
C ASP A 11 -21.27 -7.15 1.26
N THR A 12 -21.63 -7.44 2.51
CA THR A 12 -21.71 -6.41 3.57
C THR A 12 -20.34 -5.79 3.83
N ILE A 13 -19.29 -6.60 3.94
CA ILE A 13 -17.93 -6.09 4.21
C ILE A 13 -17.38 -5.33 3.00
N VAL A 14 -17.69 -5.75 1.77
CA VAL A 14 -17.41 -4.97 0.55
C VAL A 14 -18.06 -3.59 0.62
N THR A 15 -19.34 -3.53 0.99
CA THR A 15 -20.09 -2.27 1.11
C THR A 15 -19.47 -1.35 2.16
N ILE A 16 -19.12 -1.89 3.34
CA ILE A 16 -18.41 -1.16 4.39
C ILE A 16 -17.05 -0.66 3.87
N GLY A 17 -16.30 -1.50 3.14
CA GLY A 17 -15.01 -1.12 2.57
C GLY A 17 -15.09 0.01 1.56
N LEU A 18 -16.13 0.03 0.72
CA LEU A 18 -16.40 1.15 -0.20
C LEU A 18 -16.76 2.44 0.56
N ALA A 19 -17.55 2.34 1.62
CA ALA A 19 -17.87 3.48 2.47
C ALA A 19 -16.60 4.03 3.17
N ILE A 20 -15.75 3.15 3.71
CA ILE A 20 -14.45 3.53 4.27
C ILE A 20 -13.57 4.19 3.22
N ALA A 21 -13.51 3.66 1.99
CA ALA A 21 -12.74 4.24 0.91
C ALA A 21 -13.19 5.68 0.61
N ALA A 22 -14.50 5.93 0.53
CA ALA A 22 -15.04 7.28 0.35
C ALA A 22 -14.65 8.21 1.51
N LEU A 23 -14.75 7.75 2.76
CA LEU A 23 -14.35 8.53 3.93
C LEU A 23 -12.84 8.85 3.94
N VAL A 24 -12.00 7.89 3.54
CA VAL A 24 -10.54 8.09 3.44
C VAL A 24 -10.20 9.10 2.35
N ILE A 25 -10.85 9.02 1.19
CA ILE A 25 -10.66 9.99 0.10
C ILE A 25 -11.04 11.39 0.57
N ILE A 26 -12.21 11.55 1.18
CA ILE A 26 -12.67 12.85 1.70
C ILE A 26 -11.72 13.35 2.79
N GLY A 27 -11.38 12.52 3.77
CA GLY A 27 -10.49 12.89 4.88
C GLY A 27 -9.09 13.28 4.42
N GLY A 28 -8.55 12.58 3.41
CA GLY A 28 -7.24 12.84 2.83
C GLY A 28 -7.11 14.23 2.19
N LEU A 29 -8.21 14.82 1.72
CA LEU A 29 -8.22 16.19 1.19
C LEU A 29 -7.97 17.25 2.27
N PHE A 30 -8.34 16.97 3.52
CA PHE A 30 -8.26 17.95 4.62
C PHE A 30 -7.07 17.73 5.55
N ARG A 31 -6.64 16.47 5.74
CA ARG A 31 -5.63 16.17 6.76
C ARG A 31 -4.69 15.04 6.34
N GLN A 32 -3.39 15.30 6.53
CA GLN A 32 -2.35 14.30 6.31
C GLN A 32 -2.25 13.33 7.50
N SER A 33 -2.07 12.05 7.22
CA SER A 33 -1.89 11.04 8.27
C SER A 33 -0.59 11.28 9.05
N PRO A 34 -0.65 11.35 10.40
CA PRO A 34 0.44 11.79 11.26
C PRO A 34 1.51 10.70 11.48
N TYR A 35 2.26 10.35 10.44
CA TYR A 35 3.42 9.46 10.55
C TYR A 35 4.56 9.90 9.64
N GLY A 36 5.79 9.51 10.01
CA GLY A 36 7.00 9.91 9.29
C GLY A 36 7.26 11.41 9.40
N ARG A 37 7.48 12.09 8.26
CA ARG A 37 7.76 13.54 8.22
C ARG A 37 6.62 14.42 8.75
N PHE A 38 5.38 13.92 8.74
CA PHE A 38 4.20 14.59 9.28
C PHE A 38 3.83 14.12 10.70
N GLY A 39 4.62 13.22 11.30
CA GLY A 39 4.34 12.67 12.63
C GLY A 39 4.84 13.53 13.80
N ALA A 40 5.83 14.41 13.59
CA ALA A 40 6.50 15.15 14.66
C ALA A 40 5.60 16.18 15.38
N THR A 41 4.51 16.62 14.75
CA THR A 41 3.55 17.59 15.29
C THR A 41 2.28 16.95 15.85
N ALA A 42 2.15 15.63 15.79
CA ALA A 42 0.94 14.94 16.20
C ALA A 42 0.93 14.68 17.71
N ARG A 43 -0.10 15.21 18.39
CA ARG A 43 -0.37 14.91 19.81
C ARG A 43 -0.72 13.42 19.95
N GLY A 44 -0.18 12.75 20.98
CA GLY A 44 -0.55 11.38 21.34
C GLY A 44 0.64 10.46 21.63
N VAL A 45 0.33 9.19 21.90
CA VAL A 45 1.32 8.13 22.13
C VAL A 45 1.85 7.66 20.78
N ASN A 46 3.17 7.71 20.62
CA ASN A 46 3.86 7.29 19.41
C ASN A 46 4.73 6.07 19.67
N LEU A 47 4.60 5.06 18.82
CA LEU A 47 5.40 3.85 18.85
C LEU A 47 6.69 4.01 18.04
N ASN A 48 7.62 3.07 18.26
CA ASN A 48 8.73 2.86 17.36
C ASN A 48 8.20 2.59 15.93
N PRO A 49 8.65 3.32 14.90
CA PRO A 49 8.14 3.11 13.54
C PRO A 49 8.27 1.70 12.97
N LYS A 50 9.31 0.92 13.32
CA LYS A 50 9.43 -0.47 12.86
C LYS A 50 8.28 -1.31 13.41
N LEU A 51 8.06 -1.21 14.72
CA LEU A 51 7.00 -1.93 15.41
C LEU A 51 5.62 -1.45 14.96
N GLY A 52 5.42 -0.14 14.84
CA GLY A 52 4.15 0.44 14.38
C GLY A 52 3.77 -0.02 12.98
N TRP A 53 4.71 0.01 12.03
CA TRP A 53 4.47 -0.51 10.68
C TRP A 53 4.20 -2.01 10.69
N TRP A 54 5.00 -2.81 11.40
CA TRP A 54 4.80 -4.26 11.47
C TRP A 54 3.44 -4.63 12.06
N LEU A 55 3.06 -4.02 13.20
CA LEU A 55 1.75 -4.25 13.83
C LEU A 55 0.58 -3.77 12.96
N MET A 56 0.75 -2.70 12.18
CA MET A 56 -0.30 -2.21 11.29
C MET A 56 -0.54 -3.17 10.13
N GLU A 57 0.51 -3.78 9.59
CA GLU A 57 0.46 -4.57 8.37
C GLU A 57 0.30 -6.08 8.62
N ILE A 58 0.64 -6.58 9.81
CA ILE A 58 0.51 -8.00 10.15
C ILE A 58 -0.91 -8.57 9.94
N PRO A 59 -2.03 -7.84 10.17
CA PRO A 59 -3.35 -8.40 9.94
C PRO A 59 -3.59 -8.78 8.47
N ALA A 60 -3.03 -8.04 7.51
CA ALA A 60 -3.18 -8.39 6.09
C ALA A 60 -2.48 -9.70 5.71
N THR A 61 -1.51 -10.16 6.50
CA THR A 61 -0.89 -11.49 6.31
C THR A 61 -1.70 -12.56 7.07
N VAL A 62 -1.96 -12.34 8.36
CA VAL A 62 -2.57 -13.36 9.23
C VAL A 62 -4.04 -13.60 8.88
N VAL A 63 -4.82 -12.54 8.74
CA VAL A 63 -6.26 -12.63 8.42
C VAL A 63 -6.43 -13.20 7.01
N PHE A 64 -5.61 -12.77 6.05
CA PHE A 64 -5.58 -13.39 4.73
C PHE A 64 -5.32 -14.89 4.82
N GLY A 65 -4.28 -15.32 5.54
CA GLY A 65 -3.94 -16.73 5.70
C GLY A 65 -5.10 -17.55 6.26
N ILE A 66 -5.77 -17.06 7.30
CA ILE A 66 -6.93 -17.72 7.92
C ILE A 66 -8.06 -17.90 6.89
N PHE A 67 -8.52 -16.82 6.27
CA PHE A 67 -9.68 -16.88 5.37
C PHE A 67 -9.37 -17.53 4.01
N TYR A 68 -8.11 -17.48 3.57
CA TYR A 68 -7.66 -18.21 2.41
C TYR A 68 -7.65 -19.72 2.68
N LEU A 69 -7.05 -20.17 3.80
CA LEU A 69 -6.89 -21.60 4.11
C LEU A 69 -8.19 -22.32 4.49
N ILE A 70 -9.24 -21.60 4.87
CA ILE A 70 -10.56 -22.20 5.14
C ILE A 70 -11.35 -22.42 3.84
N GLY A 71 -11.03 -21.70 2.75
CA GLY A 71 -11.81 -21.78 1.52
C GLY A 71 -11.66 -23.11 0.76
N PRO A 72 -12.70 -23.54 0.02
CA PRO A 72 -12.72 -24.81 -0.69
C PRO A 72 -11.67 -24.91 -1.81
N CYS A 73 -11.42 -23.83 -2.55
CA CYS A 73 -10.55 -23.76 -3.72
C CYS A 73 -9.10 -23.37 -3.38
N ARG A 74 -8.71 -23.41 -2.09
CA ARG A 74 -7.39 -22.94 -1.60
C ARG A 74 -6.17 -23.59 -2.26
N PHE A 75 -6.33 -24.77 -2.86
CA PHE A 75 -5.26 -25.51 -3.53
C PHE A 75 -5.40 -25.52 -5.06
N ASP A 76 -6.39 -24.80 -5.61
CA ASP A 76 -6.53 -24.65 -7.05
C ASP A 76 -5.43 -23.72 -7.58
N ALA A 77 -5.03 -23.95 -8.84
CA ALA A 77 -3.88 -23.26 -9.42
C ALA A 77 -4.03 -21.73 -9.42
N THR A 78 -5.17 -21.21 -9.86
CA THR A 78 -5.39 -19.75 -9.95
C THR A 78 -5.44 -19.08 -8.57
N PRO A 79 -6.22 -19.58 -7.58
CA PRO A 79 -6.15 -19.08 -6.21
C PRO A 79 -4.74 -19.09 -5.62
N LEU A 80 -3.95 -20.15 -5.85
CA LEU A 80 -2.57 -20.22 -5.36
C LEU A 80 -1.68 -19.13 -5.96
N VAL A 81 -1.82 -18.85 -7.27
CA VAL A 81 -1.09 -17.76 -7.92
C VAL A 81 -1.50 -16.40 -7.35
N LEU A 82 -2.80 -16.16 -7.14
CA LEU A 82 -3.29 -14.92 -6.53
C LEU A 82 -2.79 -14.76 -5.09
N ALA A 83 -2.76 -15.84 -4.32
CA ALA A 83 -2.19 -15.86 -2.97
C ALA A 83 -0.68 -15.58 -2.98
N ALA A 84 0.07 -16.14 -3.94
CA ALA A 84 1.49 -15.85 -4.08
C ALA A 84 1.74 -14.36 -4.38
N ILE A 85 0.93 -13.73 -5.24
CA ILE A 85 1.00 -12.29 -5.52
C ILE A 85 0.70 -11.47 -4.26
N TRP A 86 -0.33 -11.85 -3.49
CA TRP A 86 -0.66 -11.21 -2.22
C TRP A 86 0.49 -11.31 -1.20
N LEU A 87 1.00 -12.51 -1.00
CA LEU A 87 2.09 -12.80 -0.07
C LEU A 87 3.40 -12.15 -0.50
N MET A 88 3.65 -11.96 -1.79
CA MET A 88 4.78 -11.16 -2.27
C MET A 88 4.64 -9.70 -1.82
N HIS A 89 3.45 -9.10 -1.97
CA HIS A 89 3.22 -7.73 -1.53
C HIS A 89 3.41 -7.58 -0.02
N TYR A 90 2.69 -8.39 0.76
CA TYR A 90 2.67 -8.28 2.22
C TYR A 90 3.88 -8.91 2.88
N GLY A 91 4.60 -9.79 2.20
CA GLY A 91 5.96 -10.21 2.56
C GLY A 91 6.93 -9.04 2.52
N ASN A 92 6.86 -8.21 1.47
CA ASN A 92 7.61 -6.96 1.44
C ASN A 92 7.08 -5.96 2.50
N ARG A 93 5.79 -5.61 2.44
CA ARG A 93 5.22 -4.50 3.20
C ARG A 93 5.08 -4.78 4.70
N GLY A 94 4.66 -5.99 5.04
CA GLY A 94 4.45 -6.42 6.42
C GLY A 94 5.72 -6.85 7.13
N TRP A 95 6.73 -7.37 6.42
CA TRP A 95 7.90 -7.98 7.06
C TRP A 95 9.21 -7.30 6.67
N PHE A 96 9.58 -7.33 5.39
CA PHE A 96 10.87 -6.79 4.94
C PHE A 96 10.99 -5.28 5.14
N PHE A 97 9.98 -4.51 4.71
CA PHE A 97 9.99 -3.05 4.76
C PHE A 97 10.16 -2.55 6.20
N PRO A 98 9.34 -2.95 7.19
CA PRO A 98 9.47 -2.49 8.58
C PRO A 98 10.84 -2.83 9.18
N LEU A 99 11.35 -4.05 8.92
CA LEU A 99 12.67 -4.47 9.37
C LEU A 99 13.79 -3.61 8.76
N SER A 100 13.61 -3.19 7.52
CA SER A 100 14.58 -2.41 6.75
C SER A 100 14.61 -0.91 7.05
N ILE A 101 13.64 -0.37 7.81
CA ILE A 101 13.59 1.06 8.15
C ILE A 101 14.86 1.46 8.92
N ARG A 102 15.57 2.50 8.46
CA ARG A 102 16.71 3.07 9.17
C ARG A 102 16.26 4.20 10.10
N GLN A 103 16.26 3.92 11.41
CA GLN A 103 15.91 4.90 12.44
C GLN A 103 17.15 5.53 13.06
N VAL A 104 17.04 6.81 13.39
CA VAL A 104 18.01 7.55 14.19
C VAL A 104 17.90 7.06 15.65
N PRO A 105 18.99 6.55 16.27
CA PRO A 105 18.99 6.21 17.69
C PRO A 105 18.54 7.40 18.56
N GLY A 106 17.75 7.15 19.61
CA GLY A 106 17.31 8.18 20.56
C GLY A 106 16.21 9.14 20.09
N LYS A 107 15.74 9.07 18.84
CA LYS A 107 14.56 9.85 18.38
C LYS A 107 13.27 9.26 18.95
N ARG A 108 12.37 10.14 19.40
CA ARG A 108 10.99 9.79 19.78
C ARG A 108 10.28 9.03 18.66
N GLY A 109 9.43 8.09 19.04
CA GLY A 109 8.53 7.39 18.12
C GLY A 109 7.74 8.39 17.27
N SER A 110 7.53 8.07 16.00
CA SER A 110 6.79 8.92 15.05
C SER A 110 5.61 8.19 14.42
N PHE A 111 5.21 7.06 15.01
CA PHE A 111 4.10 6.24 14.54
C PHE A 111 2.94 6.33 15.53
N ASN A 112 1.92 7.11 15.19
CA ASN A 112 0.80 7.40 16.08
C ASN A 112 -0.11 6.17 16.28
N ILE A 113 -0.54 5.91 17.52
CA ILE A 113 -1.36 4.73 17.85
C ILE A 113 -2.76 4.74 17.20
N VAL A 114 -3.34 5.91 16.92
CA VAL A 114 -4.63 6.02 16.21
C VAL A 114 -4.45 5.60 14.75
N VAL A 115 -3.33 5.98 14.13
CA VAL A 115 -2.98 5.53 12.77
C VAL A 115 -2.77 4.02 12.75
N LEU A 116 -2.10 3.47 13.76
CA LEU A 116 -1.96 2.02 13.92
C LEU A 116 -3.34 1.34 13.97
N ALA A 117 -4.22 1.77 14.87
CA ALA A 117 -5.53 1.15 15.05
C ALA A 117 -6.37 1.19 13.77
N PHE A 118 -6.44 2.36 13.11
CA PHE A 118 -7.16 2.50 11.85
C PHE A 118 -6.55 1.65 10.73
N GLY A 119 -5.22 1.63 10.64
CA GLY A 119 -4.50 0.80 9.68
C GLY A 119 -4.73 -0.69 9.91
N MET A 120 -4.79 -1.16 11.17
CA MET A 120 -5.11 -2.56 11.50
C MET A 120 -6.52 -2.96 11.05
N VAL A 121 -7.50 -2.05 11.16
CA VAL A 121 -8.88 -2.30 10.67
C VAL A 121 -8.86 -2.46 9.15
N ILE A 122 -8.18 -1.55 8.44
CA ILE A 122 -8.05 -1.61 6.99
C ILE A 122 -7.34 -2.89 6.54
N THR A 123 -6.20 -3.23 7.14
CA THR A 123 -5.42 -4.41 6.75
C THR A 123 -6.11 -5.72 7.10
N THR A 124 -6.88 -5.75 8.19
CA THR A 124 -7.78 -6.87 8.52
C THR A 124 -8.84 -7.05 7.43
N MET A 125 -9.53 -5.97 7.07
CA MET A 125 -10.55 -5.98 6.02
C MET A 125 -9.96 -6.42 4.67
N HIS A 126 -8.80 -5.88 4.30
CA HIS A 126 -8.07 -6.27 3.08
C HIS A 126 -7.73 -7.76 3.08
N GLY A 127 -7.21 -8.28 4.20
CA GLY A 127 -6.88 -9.69 4.36
C GLY A 127 -8.10 -10.60 4.23
N TYR A 128 -9.20 -10.26 4.93
CA TYR A 128 -10.46 -11.00 4.83
C TYR A 128 -11.00 -11.01 3.40
N LEU A 129 -11.16 -9.83 2.79
CA LEU A 129 -11.81 -9.69 1.48
C LEU A 129 -11.04 -10.48 0.42
N ASN A 130 -9.71 -10.35 0.35
CA ASN A 130 -8.94 -11.04 -0.70
C ASN A 130 -8.76 -12.52 -0.38
N GLY A 131 -8.52 -12.88 0.88
CA GLY A 131 -8.37 -14.27 1.30
C GLY A 131 -9.63 -15.09 0.99
N ALA A 132 -10.80 -14.60 1.40
CA ALA A 132 -12.07 -15.24 1.15
C ALA A 132 -12.44 -15.26 -0.34
N PHE A 133 -12.26 -14.14 -1.06
CA PHE A 133 -12.63 -14.06 -2.48
C PHE A 133 -11.82 -15.00 -3.36
N PHE A 134 -10.53 -15.17 -3.08
CA PHE A 134 -9.67 -16.07 -3.87
C PHE A 134 -9.98 -17.54 -3.58
N SER A 135 -10.13 -17.90 -2.30
CA SER A 135 -10.25 -19.30 -1.89
C SER A 135 -11.66 -19.87 -1.97
N HIS A 136 -12.70 -19.03 -1.98
CA HIS A 136 -14.09 -19.46 -2.15
C HIS A 136 -14.57 -19.34 -3.60
N ASP A 137 -13.85 -18.57 -4.43
CA ASP A 137 -14.19 -18.28 -5.83
C ASP A 137 -15.70 -18.03 -6.02
N TYR A 138 -16.26 -17.08 -5.24
CA TYR A 138 -17.70 -16.83 -5.21
C TYR A 138 -18.33 -16.53 -6.57
N LYS A 139 -17.51 -16.13 -7.56
CA LYS A 139 -17.95 -15.79 -8.91
C LYS A 139 -17.62 -16.88 -9.93
N HIS A 140 -17.04 -18.00 -9.50
CA HIS A 140 -16.58 -19.11 -10.34
C HIS A 140 -15.71 -18.65 -11.51
N GLN A 141 -14.86 -17.64 -11.26
CA GLN A 141 -14.05 -17.00 -12.29
C GLN A 141 -12.58 -17.43 -12.26
N TYR A 142 -12.11 -18.02 -11.15
CA TYR A 142 -10.72 -18.40 -10.96
C TYR A 142 -10.41 -19.83 -11.40
N THR A 143 -10.87 -20.17 -12.60
CA THR A 143 -10.42 -21.39 -13.29
C THR A 143 -8.98 -21.22 -13.80
N VAL A 144 -8.33 -22.31 -14.24
CA VAL A 144 -6.99 -22.24 -14.86
C VAL A 144 -6.96 -21.30 -16.07
N GLY A 145 -8.07 -21.21 -16.83
CA GLY A 145 -8.18 -20.31 -17.98
C GLY A 145 -8.02 -18.83 -17.61
N TRP A 146 -8.31 -18.46 -16.36
CA TRP A 146 -8.11 -17.09 -15.87
C TRP A 146 -6.64 -16.64 -15.94
N LEU A 147 -5.69 -17.57 -15.76
CA LEU A 147 -4.26 -17.25 -15.80
C LEU A 147 -3.78 -16.81 -17.19
N THR A 148 -4.54 -17.14 -18.23
CA THR A 148 -4.31 -16.71 -19.61
C THR A 148 -5.26 -15.61 -20.07
N ASP A 149 -6.19 -15.17 -19.22
CA ASP A 149 -7.13 -14.11 -19.55
C ASP A 149 -6.38 -12.78 -19.74
N PRO A 150 -6.72 -11.98 -20.78
CA PRO A 150 -6.07 -10.68 -21.01
C PRO A 150 -6.10 -9.74 -19.81
N ARG A 151 -7.17 -9.77 -18.99
CA ARG A 151 -7.28 -8.96 -17.77
C ARG A 151 -6.26 -9.40 -16.74
N PHE A 152 -6.10 -10.71 -16.54
CA PHE A 152 -5.09 -11.25 -15.65
C PHE A 152 -3.68 -10.87 -16.11
N LEU A 153 -3.35 -11.11 -17.39
CA LEU A 153 -2.02 -10.84 -17.93
C LEU A 153 -1.66 -9.35 -17.91
N ALA A 154 -2.57 -8.49 -18.38
CA ALA A 154 -2.37 -7.04 -18.34
C ALA A 154 -2.26 -6.53 -16.89
N GLY A 155 -3.15 -6.99 -16.01
CA GLY A 155 -3.12 -6.63 -14.60
C GLY A 155 -1.83 -7.08 -13.90
N LEU A 156 -1.32 -8.26 -14.22
CA LEU A 156 -0.06 -8.78 -13.68
C LEU A 156 1.15 -7.94 -14.12
N VAL A 157 1.22 -7.56 -15.40
CA VAL A 157 2.30 -6.68 -15.90
C VAL A 157 2.26 -5.32 -15.21
N VAL A 158 1.08 -4.71 -15.12
CA VAL A 158 0.88 -3.44 -14.41
C VAL A 158 1.26 -3.57 -12.94
N TYR A 159 0.82 -4.65 -12.29
CA TYR A 159 1.10 -4.92 -10.89
C TYR A 159 2.60 -5.01 -10.62
N LEU A 160 3.31 -5.85 -11.38
CA LEU A 160 4.75 -6.06 -11.23
C LEU A 160 5.55 -4.79 -11.52
N GLY A 161 5.16 -4.04 -12.56
CA GLY A 161 5.79 -2.75 -12.87
C GLY A 161 5.67 -1.75 -11.71
N GLY A 162 4.48 -1.62 -11.14
CA GLY A 162 4.23 -0.79 -9.96
C GLY A 162 5.03 -1.26 -8.73
N PHE A 163 5.04 -2.57 -8.47
CA PHE A 163 5.74 -3.15 -7.34
C PHE A 163 7.26 -2.98 -7.43
N ILE A 164 7.85 -3.15 -8.62
CA ILE A 164 9.27 -2.88 -8.86
C ILE A 164 9.59 -1.41 -8.60
N LEU A 165 8.76 -0.49 -9.10
CA LEU A 165 8.94 0.94 -8.87
C LEU A 165 8.87 1.29 -7.37
N LEU A 166 7.92 0.69 -6.65
CA LEU A 166 7.77 0.82 -5.20
C LEU A 166 9.04 0.38 -4.46
N VAL A 167 9.45 -0.88 -4.61
CA VAL A 167 10.59 -1.45 -3.88
C VAL A 167 11.90 -0.72 -4.22
N ARG A 168 12.10 -0.35 -5.49
CA ARG A 168 13.28 0.41 -5.91
C ARG A 168 13.32 1.81 -5.29
N SER A 169 12.17 2.49 -5.26
CA SER A 169 12.06 3.83 -4.66
C SER A 169 12.30 3.81 -3.16
N GLU A 170 11.72 2.83 -2.46
CA GLU A 170 11.95 2.63 -1.02
C GLU A 170 13.42 2.33 -0.72
N SER A 171 14.08 1.53 -1.56
CA SER A 171 15.51 1.23 -1.41
C SER A 171 16.37 2.49 -1.56
N ILE A 172 16.08 3.37 -2.51
CA ILE A 172 16.79 4.65 -2.68
C ILE A 172 16.64 5.50 -1.42
N VAL A 173 15.40 5.72 -0.96
CA VAL A 173 15.13 6.57 0.22
C VAL A 173 15.80 5.99 1.47
N ARG A 174 15.73 4.68 1.67
CA ARG A 174 16.38 3.99 2.78
C ARG A 174 17.89 4.21 2.78
N ASN A 175 18.53 4.23 1.61
CA ASN A 175 19.97 4.39 1.47
C ASN A 175 20.46 5.84 1.49
N LEU A 176 19.56 6.84 1.48
CA LEU A 176 19.94 8.23 1.77
C LEU A 176 20.45 8.43 3.20
N ARG A 177 20.03 7.55 4.12
CA ARG A 177 20.54 7.49 5.49
C ARG A 177 21.68 6.50 5.54
N GLU A 178 22.86 6.95 5.95
CA GLU A 178 24.03 6.09 6.05
C GLU A 178 23.78 4.95 7.04
N LYS A 179 24.27 3.75 6.71
CA LYS A 179 24.15 2.57 7.57
C LYS A 179 25.02 2.72 8.83
N ALA A 180 26.19 3.34 8.70
CA ALA A 180 27.16 3.55 9.77
C ALA A 180 26.79 4.73 10.69
N ASN A 181 26.08 5.74 10.17
CA ASN A 181 25.57 6.85 10.97
C ASN A 181 24.10 7.15 10.63
N PRO A 182 23.14 6.32 11.11
CA PRO A 182 21.72 6.58 10.91
C PRO A 182 21.25 7.88 11.59
N GLY A 183 22.09 8.52 12.41
CA GLY A 183 21.81 9.70 13.21
C GLY A 183 21.94 11.03 12.49
N ALA A 184 22.49 11.08 11.27
CA ALA A 184 22.53 12.29 10.46
C ALA A 184 21.08 12.78 10.22
N THR A 185 20.71 13.85 10.91
CA THR A 185 19.33 14.34 11.07
C THR A 185 18.73 14.96 9.82
N GLU A 186 19.52 15.09 8.76
CA GLU A 186 19.16 15.87 7.60
C GLU A 186 18.47 15.00 6.55
N TYR A 187 17.24 15.39 6.21
CA TYR A 187 16.59 14.85 5.02
C TYR A 187 17.44 15.22 3.81
N LYS A 188 17.54 14.34 2.82
CA LYS A 188 18.24 14.58 1.56
C LYS A 188 17.26 14.49 0.40
N ILE A 189 17.61 15.14 -0.72
CA ILE A 189 16.87 15.00 -1.97
C ILE A 189 17.20 13.61 -2.57
N PRO A 190 16.21 12.74 -2.80
CA PRO A 190 16.44 11.48 -3.51
C PRO A 190 16.68 11.72 -5.00
N TYR A 191 17.59 10.96 -5.60
CA TYR A 191 17.89 10.98 -7.03
C TYR A 191 17.90 9.57 -7.63
N GLY A 192 17.71 9.49 -8.95
CA GLY A 192 17.71 8.24 -9.71
C GLY A 192 16.36 7.53 -9.80
N ALA A 193 16.23 6.60 -10.74
CA ALA A 193 15.00 5.87 -11.04
C ALA A 193 13.78 6.81 -11.18
N GLY A 194 12.65 6.48 -10.55
CA GLY A 194 11.42 7.29 -10.61
C GLY A 194 11.57 8.70 -10.03
N PHE A 195 12.57 8.94 -9.17
CA PHE A 195 12.85 10.30 -8.67
C PHE A 195 13.36 11.23 -9.78
N ARG A 196 13.71 10.76 -10.97
CA ARG A 196 13.96 11.66 -12.11
C ARG A 196 12.72 12.43 -12.54
N PHE A 197 11.53 11.91 -12.27
CA PHE A 197 10.29 12.46 -12.81
C PHE A 197 9.37 13.01 -11.73
N VAL A 198 9.27 12.30 -10.60
CA VAL A 198 8.29 12.61 -9.55
C VAL A 198 8.90 12.56 -8.17
N THR A 199 8.27 13.25 -7.23
CA THR A 199 8.72 13.38 -5.84
C THR A 199 8.44 12.14 -5.03
N SER A 200 7.32 11.47 -5.32
CA SER A 200 6.87 10.29 -4.58
C SER A 200 6.69 9.07 -5.51
N PRO A 201 7.76 8.59 -6.18
CA PRO A 201 7.68 7.44 -7.07
C PRO A 201 7.29 6.14 -6.35
N ALA A 202 7.57 6.02 -5.04
CA ALA A 202 7.07 4.91 -4.23
C ALA A 202 5.53 4.91 -4.19
N TYR A 203 4.91 6.07 -3.97
CA TYR A 203 3.45 6.20 -3.93
C TYR A 203 2.83 5.94 -5.31
N LEU A 204 3.47 6.43 -6.38
CA LEU A 204 3.08 6.11 -7.75
C LEU A 204 3.15 4.61 -8.01
N GLY A 205 4.24 3.95 -7.61
CA GLY A 205 4.42 2.51 -7.74
C GLY A 205 3.35 1.71 -7.00
N GLU A 206 3.01 2.13 -5.78
CA GLU A 206 1.95 1.49 -4.97
C GLU A 206 0.57 1.64 -5.63
N LEU A 207 0.24 2.82 -6.18
CA LEU A 207 -0.99 3.05 -6.94
C LEU A 207 -1.07 2.20 -8.22
N ILE A 208 0.01 2.16 -9.00
CA ILE A 208 0.10 1.34 -10.21
C ILE A 208 -0.05 -0.14 -9.84
N ALA A 209 0.62 -0.59 -8.77
CA ALA A 209 0.53 -1.96 -8.30
C ALA A 209 -0.92 -2.33 -7.99
N TRP A 210 -1.62 -1.53 -7.17
CA TRP A 210 -3.00 -1.83 -6.81
C TRP A 210 -4.00 -1.68 -7.98
N ALA A 211 -3.72 -0.82 -8.96
CA ALA A 211 -4.50 -0.77 -10.19
C ALA A 211 -4.36 -2.07 -11.00
N GLY A 212 -3.13 -2.57 -11.15
CA GLY A 212 -2.89 -3.89 -11.75
C GLY A 212 -3.53 -5.02 -10.95
N PHE A 213 -3.49 -4.95 -9.63
CA PHE A 213 -4.13 -5.93 -8.74
C PHE A 213 -5.66 -5.96 -8.89
N ALA A 214 -6.31 -4.79 -8.93
CA ALA A 214 -7.74 -4.69 -9.19
C ALA A 214 -8.12 -5.28 -10.55
N LEU A 215 -7.27 -5.08 -11.56
CA LEU A 215 -7.46 -5.62 -12.91
C LEU A 215 -7.28 -7.15 -12.96
N LEU A 216 -6.20 -7.69 -12.37
CA LEU A 216 -5.91 -9.13 -12.43
C LEU A 216 -6.83 -9.99 -11.55
N THR A 217 -7.34 -9.42 -10.45
CA THR A 217 -8.36 -10.09 -9.60
C THR A 217 -9.77 -9.87 -10.11
N TRP A 218 -9.98 -8.82 -10.91
CA TRP A 218 -11.30 -8.40 -11.40
C TRP A 218 -12.36 -8.36 -10.30
N SER A 219 -12.00 -7.79 -9.15
CA SER A 219 -12.76 -7.84 -7.91
C SER A 219 -12.96 -6.47 -7.28
N LEU A 220 -14.12 -6.26 -6.62
CA LEU A 220 -14.34 -5.05 -5.82
C LEU A 220 -13.36 -4.96 -4.64
N ALA A 221 -12.88 -6.10 -4.12
CA ALA A 221 -11.86 -6.13 -3.07
C ALA A 221 -10.56 -5.44 -3.53
N GLY A 222 -10.09 -5.72 -4.75
CA GLY A 222 -8.94 -5.06 -5.34
C GLY A 222 -9.18 -3.56 -5.57
N VAL A 223 -10.39 -3.18 -6.03
CA VAL A 223 -10.78 -1.77 -6.21
C VAL A 223 -10.78 -1.00 -4.88
N ILE A 224 -11.29 -1.61 -3.79
CA ILE A 224 -11.28 -1.00 -2.45
C ILE A 224 -9.86 -0.66 -2.01
N ILE A 225 -8.91 -1.58 -2.20
CA ILE A 225 -7.49 -1.33 -1.86
C ILE A 225 -6.95 -0.16 -2.66
N LEU A 226 -7.22 -0.12 -3.97
CA LEU A 226 -6.78 0.98 -4.83
C LEU A 226 -7.36 2.32 -4.36
N LEU A 227 -8.66 2.39 -4.07
CA LEU A 227 -9.34 3.62 -3.65
C LEU A 227 -8.84 4.12 -2.29
N ILE A 228 -8.71 3.23 -1.30
CA ILE A 228 -8.15 3.59 0.02
C ILE A 228 -6.70 4.06 -0.13
N THR A 229 -5.90 3.35 -0.93
CA THR A 229 -4.51 3.75 -1.20
C THR A 229 -4.46 5.11 -1.88
N ALA A 230 -5.30 5.36 -2.89
CA ALA A 230 -5.34 6.63 -3.59
C ALA A 230 -5.77 7.79 -2.68
N GLY A 231 -6.83 7.59 -1.90
CA GLY A 231 -7.31 8.60 -0.95
C GLY A 231 -6.26 9.01 0.09
N ASN A 232 -5.37 8.09 0.47
CA ASN A 232 -4.27 8.39 1.37
C ASN A 232 -3.03 8.96 0.67
N LEU A 233 -2.56 8.31 -0.41
CA LEU A 233 -1.25 8.57 -1.01
C LEU A 233 -1.24 9.75 -1.96
N VAL A 234 -2.34 10.02 -2.69
CA VAL A 234 -2.42 11.15 -3.62
C VAL A 234 -2.25 12.48 -2.88
N PRO A 235 -3.08 12.84 -1.88
CA PRO A 235 -2.90 14.11 -1.17
C PRO A 235 -1.55 14.16 -0.43
N ARG A 236 -1.08 13.01 0.06
CA ARG A 236 0.23 12.89 0.71
C ARG A 236 1.40 13.15 -0.24
N ALA A 237 1.28 12.79 -1.52
CA ALA A 237 2.28 13.09 -2.54
C ALA A 237 2.42 14.60 -2.73
N PHE A 238 1.31 15.33 -2.86
CA PHE A 238 1.30 16.79 -2.96
C PHE A 238 1.89 17.47 -1.72
N ALA A 239 1.47 17.06 -0.53
CA ALA A 239 2.04 17.58 0.72
C ALA A 239 3.54 17.30 0.82
N THR A 240 3.98 16.12 0.38
CA THR A 240 5.40 15.74 0.35
C THR A 240 6.17 16.59 -0.66
N HIS A 241 5.60 16.86 -1.83
CA HIS A 241 6.19 17.70 -2.86
C HIS A 241 6.39 19.14 -2.39
N LYS A 242 5.33 19.76 -1.86
CA LYS A 242 5.39 21.10 -1.27
C LYS A 242 6.45 21.17 -0.17
N TRP A 243 6.47 20.19 0.73
CA TRP A 243 7.46 20.15 1.80
C TRP A 243 8.91 20.08 1.30
N TYR A 244 9.17 19.38 0.19
CA TYR A 244 10.51 19.35 -0.41
C TYR A 244 10.88 20.69 -1.05
N GLN A 245 9.95 21.34 -1.76
CA GLN A 245 10.16 22.67 -2.34
C GLN A 245 10.43 23.73 -1.27
N ASP A 246 9.68 23.70 -0.16
CA ASP A 246 9.84 24.65 0.94
C ASP A 246 11.16 24.42 1.71
N LYS A 247 11.66 23.18 1.74
CA LYS A 247 12.83 22.79 2.54
C LYS A 247 14.17 22.92 1.81
N PHE A 248 14.19 22.61 0.51
CA PHE A 248 15.42 22.52 -0.27
C PHE A 248 15.42 23.60 -1.36
N PRO A 249 16.24 24.66 -1.23
CA PRO A 249 16.36 25.68 -2.26
C PRO A 249 16.81 25.14 -3.62
N ASP A 250 17.55 24.03 -3.62
CA ASP A 250 18.07 23.31 -4.79
C ASP A 250 17.13 22.18 -5.27
N TYR A 251 15.85 22.15 -4.83
CA TYR A 251 14.92 21.12 -5.26
C TYR A 251 14.63 21.20 -6.77
N PRO A 252 14.69 20.07 -7.52
CA PRO A 252 14.48 20.09 -8.97
C PRO A 252 13.08 20.63 -9.35
N PRO A 253 12.99 21.77 -10.07
CA PRO A 253 11.71 22.44 -10.34
C PRO A 253 10.83 21.70 -11.36
N GLU A 254 11.43 20.88 -12.23
CA GLU A 254 10.73 20.10 -13.25
C GLU A 254 10.01 18.87 -12.67
N ARG A 255 10.41 18.42 -11.49
CA ARG A 255 9.90 17.22 -10.84
C ARG A 255 8.46 17.45 -10.40
N LYS A 256 7.56 16.51 -10.73
CA LYS A 256 6.15 16.56 -10.33
C LYS A 256 5.92 15.89 -8.97
N ALA A 257 4.73 15.98 -8.39
CA ALA A 257 4.42 15.35 -7.11
C ALA A 257 4.28 13.83 -7.25
N LEU A 258 3.52 13.36 -8.26
CA LEU A 258 3.07 11.98 -8.36
C LEU A 258 3.02 11.39 -9.78
N ILE A 259 2.45 12.08 -10.77
CA ILE A 259 2.30 11.61 -12.16
C ILE A 259 3.29 12.35 -13.08
N PRO A 260 4.23 11.64 -13.74
CA PRO A 260 5.20 12.26 -14.64
C PRO A 260 4.54 13.14 -15.71
N GLY A 261 5.02 14.37 -15.85
CA GLY A 261 4.51 15.32 -16.86
C GLY A 261 3.14 15.94 -16.55
N LEU A 262 2.48 15.56 -15.44
CA LEU A 262 1.14 16.05 -15.09
C LEU A 262 1.10 16.74 -13.72
N ILE A 263 1.16 15.96 -12.62
CA ILE A 263 0.92 16.45 -11.24
C ILE A 263 1.90 15.92 -10.23
#